data_AF-A0A7Y4TRV6-F1
#
_entry.id   AF-A0A7Y4TRV6-F1
#
_cell.length_a   1.000
_cell.length_b   1.000
_cell.length_c   1.000
_cell.angle_alpha   90.00
_cell.angle_beta   90.00
_cell.angle_gamma   90.00
#
_symmetry.space_group_name_H-M   'P 1'
#
loop_
_entity.id
_entity.type
_entity.pdbx_description
1 polymer ?
#
loop_
_entity_poly.entity_id
_entity_poly.type
_entity_poly.pdbx_seq_one_letter_code
_entity_poly.pdbx_strand_id
1 'polypeptide(L)'
;MKKLLLICVITFFVTTVCSQSVGIGTTTPNTKAVLDINSTSKGVLFPRMTTAQRDGIINPPDGLHIYNTTERGLNYYDSVYAIWNSYLEDFKTVIFHISNSAASLNFYDSFASKKPSNRYLVIIDPGVTLAGLNPSDTGLIFSTMPNNAIITVRNHGFIGGAGGSGGSGRLTNNSYPVCGALSFFGMHGTHGGHAIATRPGVVISVTNYGFIAGGGGG
;
A
#
# COMPACT_ATOMS: atom_id res chain seq x y z
N MET A 1 -22.15 71.48 12.30
CA MET A 1 -21.03 70.59 12.68
C MET A 1 -21.43 69.41 13.57
N LYS A 2 -22.40 69.54 14.50
CA LYS A 2 -22.85 68.42 15.38
C LYS A 2 -23.46 67.20 14.66
N LYS A 3 -24.13 67.41 13.51
CA LYS A 3 -24.72 66.32 12.71
C LYS A 3 -23.68 65.49 11.94
N LEU A 4 -22.47 66.02 11.71
CA LEU A 4 -21.38 65.32 11.03
C LEU A 4 -20.63 64.38 12.00
N LEU A 5 -20.54 64.76 13.28
CA LEU A 5 -19.96 63.93 14.34
C LEU A 5 -20.80 62.66 14.61
N LEU A 6 -22.13 62.77 14.49
CA LEU A 6 -23.05 61.65 14.72
C LEU A 6 -22.94 60.57 13.63
N ILE A 7 -22.60 60.95 12.40
CA ILE A 7 -22.44 60.02 11.27
C ILE A 7 -21.14 59.20 11.40
N CYS A 8 -20.06 59.81 11.89
CA CYS A 8 -18.78 59.10 12.16
C CYS A 8 -18.86 58.11 13.32
N VAL A 9 -19.66 58.39 14.35
CA VAL A 9 -19.79 57.49 15.53
C VAL A 9 -20.62 56.25 15.19
N ILE A 10 -21.56 56.34 14.24
CA ILE A 10 -22.40 55.21 13.81
C ILE A 10 -21.64 54.28 12.84
N THR A 11 -20.62 54.77 12.12
CA THR A 11 -19.79 53.95 11.22
C THR A 11 -18.60 53.26 11.91
N PHE A 12 -18.31 53.58 13.17
CA PHE A 12 -17.23 52.94 13.95
C PHE A 12 -17.66 51.65 14.66
N PHE A 13 -18.94 51.26 14.56
CA PHE A 13 -19.43 49.96 15.02
C PHE A 13 -19.42 48.93 13.89
N VAL A 14 -18.33 48.86 13.12
CA VAL A 14 -18.06 47.68 12.29
C VAL A 14 -17.56 46.61 13.26
N THR A 15 -18.51 45.88 13.85
CA THR A 15 -18.18 44.65 14.55
C THR A 15 -17.54 43.73 13.52
N THR A 16 -16.25 43.45 13.71
CA THR A 16 -15.60 42.29 13.12
C THR A 16 -16.40 41.07 13.53
N VAL A 17 -17.28 40.60 12.64
CA VAL A 17 -17.83 39.26 12.68
C VAL A 17 -16.67 38.31 12.43
N CYS A 18 -15.94 37.99 13.49
CA CYS A 18 -15.04 36.85 13.51
C CYS A 18 -15.92 35.64 13.16
N SER A 19 -15.56 34.87 12.14
CA SER A 19 -16.20 33.59 11.88
C SER A 19 -16.25 32.80 13.18
N GLN A 20 -17.44 32.66 13.75
CA GLN A 20 -17.61 31.91 15.00
C GLN A 20 -17.44 30.43 14.66
N SER A 21 -16.81 29.67 15.56
CA SER A 21 -16.86 28.22 15.51
C SER A 21 -18.32 27.77 15.48
N VAL A 22 -18.61 26.74 14.68
CA VAL A 22 -19.95 26.19 14.56
C VAL A 22 -20.23 25.33 15.78
N GLY A 23 -21.03 25.83 16.71
CA GLY A 23 -21.60 25.05 17.81
C GLY A 23 -22.92 24.43 17.43
N ILE A 24 -23.06 23.11 17.57
CA ILE A 24 -24.35 22.40 17.46
C ILE A 24 -24.66 21.78 18.82
N GLY A 25 -25.72 22.27 19.47
CA GLY A 25 -26.11 21.80 20.82
C GLY A 25 -25.26 22.35 21.96
N THR A 26 -24.40 23.34 21.71
CA THR A 26 -23.64 24.09 22.72
C THR A 26 -23.64 25.58 22.39
N THR A 27 -23.73 26.44 23.41
CA THR A 27 -23.59 27.90 23.28
C THR A 27 -22.16 28.37 23.53
N THR A 28 -21.29 27.47 24.01
CA THR A 28 -19.87 27.74 24.28
C THR A 28 -19.02 26.68 23.59
N PRO A 29 -18.88 26.74 22.25
CA PRO A 29 -18.04 25.80 21.51
C PRO A 29 -16.60 25.83 22.03
N ASN A 30 -15.93 24.68 21.98
CA ASN A 30 -14.51 24.57 22.29
C ASN A 30 -13.70 25.54 21.42
N THR A 31 -12.82 26.33 22.04
CA THR A 31 -12.01 27.36 21.36
C THR A 31 -10.98 26.80 20.38
N LYS A 32 -10.74 25.49 20.39
CA LYS A 32 -9.87 24.76 19.46
C LYS A 32 -10.63 24.06 18.33
N ALA A 33 -11.96 24.13 18.30
CA ALA A 33 -12.78 23.46 17.31
C ALA A 33 -13.41 24.47 16.33
N VAL A 34 -13.33 24.17 15.03
CA VAL A 34 -14.13 24.90 14.02
C VAL A 34 -15.58 24.41 14.03
N LEU A 35 -15.81 23.13 14.39
CA LEU A 35 -17.12 22.52 14.57
C LEU A 35 -17.13 21.75 15.91
N ASP A 36 -18.01 22.14 16.84
CA ASP A 36 -18.22 21.49 18.12
C ASP A 36 -19.67 21.02 18.23
N ILE A 37 -19.88 19.73 18.48
CA ILE A 37 -21.20 19.10 18.51
C ILE A 37 -21.39 18.47 19.88
N ASN A 38 -22.33 19.01 20.65
CA ASN A 38 -22.73 18.46 21.94
C ASN A 38 -24.16 17.92 21.86
N SER A 39 -24.34 16.64 22.18
CA SER A 39 -25.66 16.01 22.24
C SER A 39 -25.58 14.75 23.07
N THR A 40 -26.61 14.48 23.87
CA THR A 40 -26.75 13.21 24.63
C THR A 40 -27.68 12.21 23.94
N SER A 41 -28.40 12.63 22.88
CA SER A 41 -29.45 11.83 22.24
C SER A 41 -29.31 11.71 20.71
N LYS A 42 -28.34 12.40 20.10
CA LYS A 42 -28.10 12.40 18.65
C LYS A 42 -26.62 12.22 18.36
N GLY A 43 -26.30 11.59 17.22
CA GLY A 43 -24.95 11.44 16.71
C GLY A 43 -24.70 12.26 15.43
N VAL A 44 -23.52 12.07 14.85
CA VAL A 44 -23.11 12.68 13.58
C VAL A 44 -23.16 11.63 12.48
N LEU A 45 -23.79 11.96 11.35
CA LEU A 45 -23.69 11.16 10.12
C LEU A 45 -22.69 11.82 9.18
N PHE A 46 -21.55 11.16 8.98
CA PHE A 46 -20.61 11.50 7.92
C PHE A 46 -21.19 11.16 6.54
N PRO A 47 -20.69 11.74 5.43
CA PRO A 47 -21.07 11.33 4.08
C PRO A 47 -20.96 9.81 3.91
N ARG A 48 -22.03 9.18 3.42
CA ARG A 48 -22.14 7.71 3.31
C ARG A 48 -22.03 7.27 1.87
N MET A 49 -21.18 6.29 1.61
CA MET A 49 -20.94 5.80 0.25
C MET A 49 -20.36 4.38 0.26
N THR A 50 -20.46 3.66 -0.85
CA THR A 50 -19.81 2.35 -1.03
C THR A 50 -18.31 2.51 -1.27
N THR A 51 -17.55 1.42 -1.13
CA THR A 51 -16.11 1.41 -1.49
C THR A 51 -15.87 1.90 -2.91
N ALA A 52 -16.69 1.47 -3.88
CA ALA A 52 -16.54 1.88 -5.28
C ALA A 52 -16.78 3.38 -5.50
N GLN A 53 -17.77 3.97 -4.80
CA GLN A 53 -18.04 5.41 -4.86
C GLN A 53 -16.93 6.22 -4.19
N ARG A 54 -16.43 5.74 -3.04
CA ARG A 54 -15.30 6.33 -2.31
C ARG A 54 -14.03 6.37 -3.16
N ASP A 55 -13.71 5.25 -3.81
CA ASP A 55 -12.52 5.13 -4.65
C ASP A 55 -12.66 5.94 -5.96
N GLY A 56 -13.88 6.35 -6.32
CA GLY A 56 -14.16 7.27 -7.42
C GLY A 56 -13.94 8.76 -7.09
N ILE A 57 -13.64 9.12 -5.84
CA ILE A 57 -13.30 10.51 -5.49
C ILE A 57 -11.91 10.82 -6.04
N ILE A 58 -11.84 11.78 -6.96
CA ILE A 58 -10.59 12.23 -7.59
C ILE A 58 -9.90 13.24 -6.65
N ASN A 59 -8.62 13.03 -6.38
CA ASN A 59 -7.78 13.90 -5.53
C ASN A 59 -8.42 14.26 -4.17
N PRO A 60 -8.82 13.26 -3.35
CA PRO A 60 -9.38 13.55 -2.04
C PRO A 60 -8.36 14.28 -1.16
N PRO A 61 -8.77 15.33 -0.43
CA PRO A 61 -7.88 16.04 0.49
C PRO A 61 -7.46 15.14 1.65
N ASP A 62 -6.28 15.42 2.21
CA ASP A 62 -5.77 14.74 3.40
C ASP A 62 -6.75 14.85 4.56
N GLY A 63 -6.99 13.74 5.26
CA GLY A 63 -7.91 13.70 6.39
C GLY A 63 -9.38 13.81 6.01
N LEU A 64 -9.78 13.58 4.75
CA LEU A 64 -11.20 13.52 4.37
C LEU A 64 -11.89 12.32 5.03
N HIS A 65 -12.92 12.55 5.85
CA HIS A 65 -13.71 11.49 6.51
C HIS A 65 -14.99 11.14 5.77
N ILE A 66 -15.26 9.84 5.65
CA ILE A 66 -16.53 9.29 5.12
C ILE A 66 -16.92 8.04 5.90
N TYR A 67 -18.21 7.69 5.89
CA TYR A 67 -18.66 6.37 6.35
C TYR A 67 -18.83 5.44 5.15
N ASN A 68 -17.99 4.39 5.09
CA ASN A 68 -18.05 3.41 4.02
C ASN A 68 -19.10 2.35 4.36
N THR A 69 -20.14 2.24 3.54
CA THR A 69 -21.27 1.33 3.76
C THR A 69 -20.94 -0.12 3.40
N THR A 70 -19.94 -0.35 2.55
CA THR A 70 -19.46 -1.69 2.20
C THR A 70 -18.59 -2.26 3.32
N GLU A 71 -17.64 -1.47 3.83
CA GLU A 71 -16.77 -1.85 4.96
C GLU A 71 -17.45 -1.66 6.33
N ARG A 72 -18.60 -0.98 6.36
CA ARG A 72 -19.40 -0.67 7.56
C ARG A 72 -18.61 0.13 8.60
N GLY A 73 -17.65 0.93 8.16
CA GLY A 73 -16.69 1.63 9.01
C GLY A 73 -16.46 3.08 8.59
N LEU A 74 -16.01 3.89 9.55
CA LEU A 74 -15.49 5.22 9.26
C LEU A 74 -14.15 5.05 8.54
N ASN A 75 -14.00 5.73 7.41
CA ASN A 75 -12.75 5.81 6.68
C ASN A 75 -12.24 7.25 6.68
N TYR A 76 -10.93 7.38 6.51
CA TYR A 76 -10.27 8.65 6.22
C TYR A 76 -9.26 8.47 5.09
N TYR A 77 -9.07 9.52 4.31
CA TYR A 77 -8.03 9.52 3.29
C TYR A 77 -6.69 9.94 3.88
N ASP A 78 -5.67 9.14 3.62
CA ASP A 78 -4.27 9.45 3.93
C ASP A 78 -3.58 9.81 2.63
N SER A 79 -3.29 11.10 2.45
CA SER A 79 -2.69 11.62 1.22
C SER A 79 -1.20 11.31 1.11
N VAL A 80 -0.51 11.06 2.23
CA VAL A 80 0.92 10.70 2.24
C VAL A 80 1.11 9.35 1.54
N TYR A 81 0.24 8.40 1.86
CA TYR A 81 0.25 7.09 1.25
C TYR A 81 -0.78 6.94 0.13
N ALA A 82 -1.57 7.96 -0.19
CA ALA A 82 -2.64 7.92 -1.18
C ALA A 82 -3.53 6.67 -1.04
N ILE A 83 -3.99 6.39 0.18
CA ILE A 83 -4.86 5.26 0.51
C ILE A 83 -6.06 5.70 1.33
N TRP A 84 -7.15 4.96 1.20
CA TRP A 84 -8.25 5.02 2.16
C TRP A 84 -7.97 4.07 3.32
N ASN A 85 -7.87 4.62 4.53
CA ASN A 85 -7.73 3.87 5.76
C ASN A 85 -9.06 3.77 6.51
N SER A 86 -9.19 2.73 7.32
CA SER A 86 -10.34 2.49 8.17
C SER A 86 -9.97 2.59 9.64
N TYR A 87 -10.92 3.05 10.46
CA TYR A 87 -10.83 2.94 11.92
C TYR A 87 -11.22 1.55 12.43
N LEU A 88 -11.79 0.69 11.58
CA LEU A 88 -12.03 -0.71 11.90
C LEU A 88 -10.74 -1.51 11.65
N GLU A 89 -10.30 -2.28 12.65
CA GLU A 89 -9.06 -3.06 12.59
C GLU A 89 -9.03 -4.04 11.41
N ASP A 90 -10.17 -4.69 11.10
CA ASP A 90 -10.29 -5.65 9.98
C ASP A 90 -10.02 -5.03 8.59
N PHE A 91 -10.20 -3.71 8.47
CA PHE A 91 -10.07 -2.96 7.21
C PHE A 91 -8.93 -1.95 7.24
N LYS A 92 -8.15 -1.94 8.32
CA LYS A 92 -7.00 -1.05 8.49
C LYS A 92 -5.82 -1.55 7.67
N THR A 93 -5.24 -0.66 6.87
CA THR A 93 -4.06 -1.00 6.07
C THR A 93 -2.82 -0.91 6.95
N VAL A 94 -2.04 -1.98 7.01
CA VAL A 94 -0.73 -1.99 7.67
C VAL A 94 0.34 -1.65 6.65
N ILE A 95 1.13 -0.62 6.95
CA ILE A 95 2.15 -0.10 6.05
C ILE A 95 3.52 -0.63 6.46
N PHE A 96 4.28 -1.11 5.48
CA PHE A 96 5.67 -1.54 5.64
C PHE A 96 6.58 -0.89 4.61
N HIS A 97 7.66 -0.28 5.10
CA HIS A 97 8.81 0.09 4.27
C HIS A 97 9.84 -1.03 4.32
N ILE A 98 10.20 -1.54 3.14
CA ILE A 98 11.31 -2.44 2.96
C ILE A 98 12.48 -1.57 2.51
N SER A 99 13.38 -1.30 3.45
CA SER A 99 14.54 -0.42 3.28
C SER A 99 15.86 -1.19 3.15
N ASN A 100 15.84 -2.51 3.33
CA ASN A 100 17.01 -3.37 3.23
C ASN A 100 16.83 -4.38 2.10
N SER A 101 17.88 -4.54 1.30
CA SER A 101 17.96 -5.58 0.27
C SER A 101 17.94 -6.97 0.90
N ALA A 102 17.33 -7.91 0.21
CA ALA A 102 17.20 -9.29 0.69
C ALA A 102 17.30 -10.29 -0.46
N ALA A 103 17.92 -11.41 -0.13
CA ALA A 103 17.86 -12.64 -0.91
C ALA A 103 16.51 -13.31 -0.67
N SER A 104 15.60 -13.29 -1.64
CA SER A 104 14.26 -13.87 -1.55
C SER A 104 13.47 -13.44 -0.31
N LEU A 105 12.66 -12.39 -0.42
CA LEU A 105 11.90 -11.88 0.71
C LEU A 105 10.53 -12.57 0.85
N ASN A 106 10.38 -13.41 1.88
CA ASN A 106 9.05 -13.86 2.32
C ASN A 106 8.40 -12.80 3.21
N PHE A 107 7.37 -12.15 2.67
CA PHE A 107 6.70 -11.04 3.36
C PHE A 107 5.95 -11.50 4.61
N TYR A 108 5.35 -12.69 4.56
CA TYR A 108 4.61 -13.22 5.72
C TYR A 108 5.54 -13.45 6.90
N ASP A 109 6.61 -14.23 6.69
CA ASP A 109 7.53 -14.61 7.75
C ASP A 109 8.27 -13.39 8.33
N SER A 110 8.65 -12.46 7.45
CA SER A 110 9.43 -11.28 7.85
C SER A 110 8.59 -10.23 8.59
N PHE A 111 7.34 -10.02 8.15
CA PHE A 111 6.51 -8.87 8.55
C PHE A 111 5.10 -9.25 9.01
N ALA A 112 4.28 -9.83 8.13
CA ALA A 112 2.85 -9.98 8.39
C ALA A 112 2.54 -10.94 9.55
N SER A 113 3.39 -11.94 9.81
CA SER A 113 3.26 -12.83 10.98
C SER A 113 3.34 -12.09 12.33
N LYS A 114 4.09 -10.97 12.37
CA LYS A 114 4.27 -10.14 13.57
C LYS A 114 3.22 -9.05 13.70
N LYS A 115 2.58 -8.66 12.59
CA LYS A 115 1.48 -7.68 12.54
C LYS A 115 0.39 -8.18 11.58
N PRO A 116 -0.46 -9.11 12.03
CA PRO A 116 -1.49 -9.69 11.19
C PRO A 116 -2.55 -8.65 10.84
N SER A 117 -2.94 -8.63 9.57
CA SER A 117 -4.01 -7.84 8.95
C SER A 117 -4.41 -8.53 7.65
N ASN A 118 -5.53 -8.13 7.08
CA ASN A 118 -5.95 -8.55 5.74
C ASN A 118 -5.55 -7.54 4.66
N ARG A 119 -4.99 -6.37 5.04
CA ARG A 119 -4.63 -5.29 4.10
C ARG A 119 -3.22 -4.77 4.38
N TYR A 120 -2.39 -4.80 3.35
CA TYR A 120 -1.00 -4.35 3.43
C TYR A 120 -0.66 -3.36 2.32
N LEU A 121 0.07 -2.30 2.69
CA LEU A 121 0.80 -1.46 1.76
C LEU A 121 2.29 -1.74 1.95
N VAL A 122 2.90 -2.33 0.92
CA VAL A 122 4.32 -2.70 0.91
C VAL A 122 5.05 -1.72 0.01
N ILE A 123 5.92 -0.91 0.61
CA ILE A 123 6.73 0.08 -0.09
C ILE A 123 8.15 -0.45 -0.14
N ILE A 124 8.68 -0.66 -1.34
CA ILE A 124 10.08 -1.01 -1.55
C ILE A 124 10.81 0.27 -1.85
N ASP A 125 11.71 0.66 -0.95
CA ASP A 125 12.40 1.95 -1.03
C ASP A 125 13.39 1.99 -2.22
N PRO A 126 13.73 3.18 -2.73
CA PRO A 126 14.75 3.32 -3.77
C PRO A 126 16.09 2.68 -3.36
N GLY A 127 16.72 1.95 -4.29
CA GLY A 127 18.01 1.29 -4.06
C GLY A 127 17.93 -0.09 -3.37
N VAL A 128 16.72 -0.52 -2.98
CA VAL A 128 16.51 -1.86 -2.42
C VAL A 128 16.41 -2.91 -3.53
N THR A 129 17.10 -4.03 -3.33
CA THR A 129 17.11 -5.18 -4.24
C THR A 129 16.54 -6.39 -3.52
N LEU A 130 15.41 -6.90 -4.01
CA LEU A 130 14.76 -8.14 -3.56
C LEU A 130 14.91 -9.17 -4.67
N ALA A 131 15.95 -10.00 -4.59
CA ALA A 131 16.28 -10.92 -5.68
C ALA A 131 16.51 -12.34 -5.17
N GLY A 132 16.08 -13.33 -5.95
CA GLY A 132 16.49 -14.71 -5.73
C GLY A 132 18.01 -14.87 -5.88
N LEU A 133 18.63 -15.75 -5.08
CA LEU A 133 20.07 -16.04 -5.17
C LEU A 133 20.36 -17.36 -5.88
N ASN A 134 19.49 -18.35 -5.73
CA ASN A 134 19.66 -19.68 -6.29
C ASN A 134 18.69 -19.91 -7.45
N PRO A 135 18.99 -20.87 -8.35
CA PRO A 135 18.11 -21.15 -9.48
C PRO A 135 16.66 -21.39 -9.06
N SER A 136 15.73 -20.75 -9.76
CA SER A 136 14.27 -20.76 -9.47
C SER A 136 13.83 -19.91 -8.26
N ASP A 137 14.74 -19.28 -7.52
CA ASP A 137 14.37 -18.45 -6.35
C ASP A 137 13.52 -17.25 -6.76
N THR A 138 12.53 -16.95 -5.94
CA THR A 138 11.64 -15.81 -6.13
C THR A 138 12.14 -14.59 -5.37
N GLY A 139 12.11 -13.40 -5.99
CA GLY A 139 12.53 -12.15 -5.34
C GLY A 139 11.64 -11.74 -4.16
N LEU A 140 10.33 -11.64 -4.37
CA LEU A 140 9.34 -11.26 -3.35
C LEU A 140 8.21 -12.30 -3.26
N ILE A 141 7.96 -12.81 -2.07
CA ILE A 141 7.10 -13.97 -1.85
C ILE A 141 5.91 -13.58 -0.97
N PHE A 142 4.71 -13.78 -1.53
CA PHE A 142 3.42 -13.67 -0.87
C PHE A 142 2.64 -14.99 -0.88
N SER A 143 3.21 -16.07 -1.43
CA SER A 143 2.54 -17.37 -1.49
C SER A 143 2.24 -17.99 -0.12
N THR A 144 2.87 -17.50 0.94
CA THR A 144 2.63 -17.91 2.34
C THR A 144 1.60 -17.05 3.07
N MET A 145 1.14 -15.94 2.47
CA MET A 145 0.15 -15.05 3.08
C MET A 145 -1.20 -15.76 3.29
N PRO A 146 -1.98 -15.44 4.34
CA PRO A 146 -3.30 -16.01 4.58
C PRO A 146 -4.29 -15.71 3.44
N ASN A 147 -5.38 -16.49 3.36
CA ASN A 147 -6.42 -16.26 2.35
C ASN A 147 -7.06 -14.88 2.56
N ASN A 148 -7.46 -14.23 1.46
CA ASN A 148 -8.08 -12.91 1.41
C ASN A 148 -7.16 -11.74 1.77
N ALA A 149 -5.84 -11.95 1.85
CA ALA A 149 -4.89 -10.86 1.97
C ALA A 149 -4.93 -9.97 0.72
N ILE A 150 -5.16 -8.68 0.92
CA ILE A 150 -5.09 -7.63 -0.12
C ILE A 150 -3.77 -6.89 0.08
N ILE A 151 -2.93 -6.92 -0.93
CA ILE A 151 -1.57 -6.38 -0.86
C ILE A 151 -1.39 -5.37 -1.99
N THR A 152 -1.03 -4.15 -1.64
CA THR A 152 -0.60 -3.13 -2.58
C THR A 152 0.91 -3.01 -2.49
N VAL A 153 1.62 -3.24 -3.59
CA VAL A 153 3.07 -3.08 -3.68
C VAL A 153 3.38 -1.78 -4.42
N ARG A 154 4.14 -0.88 -3.80
CA ARG A 154 4.78 0.26 -4.45
C ARG A 154 6.26 -0.02 -4.58
N ASN A 155 6.68 -0.36 -5.79
CA ASN A 155 8.07 -0.70 -6.03
C ASN A 155 8.86 0.50 -6.53
N HIS A 156 9.81 1.02 -5.74
CA HIS A 156 10.82 1.98 -6.20
C HIS A 156 12.21 1.34 -6.36
N GLY A 157 12.35 0.06 -6.02
CA GLY A 157 13.61 -0.70 -6.09
C GLY A 157 13.63 -1.72 -7.23
N PHE A 158 14.40 -2.79 -7.02
CA PHE A 158 14.50 -3.93 -7.92
C PHE A 158 13.88 -5.17 -7.29
N ILE A 159 12.98 -5.85 -8.02
CA ILE A 159 12.44 -7.16 -7.65
C ILE A 159 12.81 -8.17 -8.74
N GLY A 160 13.58 -9.20 -8.40
CA GLY A 160 14.16 -10.14 -9.36
C GLY A 160 13.92 -11.61 -9.01
N GLY A 161 13.43 -12.39 -9.96
CA GLY A 161 13.59 -13.84 -9.91
C GLY A 161 15.00 -14.25 -10.31
N ALA A 162 15.56 -15.26 -9.66
CA ALA A 162 16.87 -15.79 -10.05
C ALA A 162 16.80 -16.55 -11.37
N GLY A 163 17.84 -16.47 -12.20
CA GLY A 163 17.95 -17.28 -13.42
C GLY A 163 18.04 -18.78 -13.10
N GLY A 164 17.57 -19.61 -14.01
CA GLY A 164 17.77 -21.05 -13.98
C GLY A 164 19.22 -21.45 -14.26
N SER A 165 19.58 -22.68 -13.91
CA SER A 165 20.84 -23.29 -14.33
C SER A 165 20.67 -23.83 -15.75
N GLY A 166 21.54 -23.44 -16.69
CA GLY A 166 21.59 -24.08 -18.01
C GLY A 166 22.09 -25.52 -17.92
N GLY A 167 21.61 -26.39 -18.81
CA GLY A 167 22.11 -27.76 -18.92
C GLY A 167 23.58 -27.81 -19.38
N SER A 168 24.37 -28.75 -18.85
CA SER A 168 25.74 -29.00 -19.36
C SER A 168 25.69 -29.65 -20.75
N GLY A 169 26.04 -28.90 -21.80
CA GLY A 169 26.22 -29.42 -23.16
C GLY A 169 27.47 -30.29 -23.29
N ARG A 170 27.44 -31.29 -24.18
CA ARG A 170 28.60 -32.18 -24.44
C ARG A 170 29.64 -31.47 -25.33
N LEU A 171 30.92 -31.56 -24.96
CA LEU A 171 32.01 -31.38 -25.93
C LEU A 171 32.10 -32.66 -26.77
N THR A 172 31.76 -32.61 -28.05
CA THR A 172 32.15 -33.68 -28.98
C THR A 172 33.63 -33.53 -29.28
N ASN A 173 34.49 -34.02 -28.39
CA ASN A 173 35.84 -34.38 -28.81
C ASN A 173 35.67 -35.54 -29.80
N ASN A 174 36.11 -35.34 -31.04
CA ASN A 174 36.04 -36.31 -32.12
C ASN A 174 37.38 -37.05 -32.26
N SER A 175 38.05 -37.35 -31.14
CA SER A 175 39.44 -37.84 -31.17
C SER A 175 39.68 -39.15 -30.41
N TYR A 176 38.65 -39.78 -29.84
CA TYR A 176 38.80 -41.11 -29.21
C TYR A 176 37.68 -42.09 -29.59
N PRO A 177 37.99 -43.22 -30.27
CA PRO A 177 37.01 -44.21 -30.72
C PRO A 177 36.70 -45.23 -29.63
N VAL A 178 36.35 -44.77 -28.43
CA VAL A 178 35.93 -45.66 -27.35
C VAL A 178 34.56 -45.21 -26.87
N CYS A 179 33.53 -45.84 -27.43
CA CYS A 179 32.18 -45.86 -26.86
C CYS A 179 32.20 -46.67 -25.55
N GLY A 180 32.87 -46.15 -24.53
CA GLY A 180 32.59 -46.49 -23.14
C GLY A 180 31.45 -45.59 -22.70
N ALA A 181 30.26 -46.16 -22.54
CA ALA A 181 29.08 -45.45 -22.06
C ALA A 181 29.33 -44.90 -20.64
N LEU A 182 29.85 -43.67 -20.54
CA LEU A 182 29.71 -42.86 -19.33
C LEU A 182 28.35 -42.17 -19.45
N SER A 183 27.37 -42.73 -18.74
CA SER A 183 25.98 -42.33 -18.68
C SER A 183 25.77 -41.00 -17.95
N PHE A 184 26.38 -39.92 -18.43
CA PHE A 184 26.01 -38.57 -18.04
C PHE A 184 25.22 -37.96 -19.19
N PHE A 185 23.91 -38.24 -19.20
CA PHE A 185 22.97 -37.59 -20.11
C PHE A 185 23.01 -36.08 -19.87
N GLY A 186 22.96 -35.28 -20.94
CA GLY A 186 22.76 -33.84 -20.81
C GLY A 186 21.51 -33.57 -19.98
N MET A 187 21.67 -32.82 -18.89
CA MET A 187 20.55 -32.50 -18.00
C MET A 187 19.75 -31.33 -18.59
N HIS A 188 18.44 -31.35 -18.45
CA HIS A 188 17.59 -30.20 -18.73
C HIS A 188 17.94 -29.11 -17.72
N GLY A 189 18.06 -27.86 -18.17
CA GLY A 189 18.25 -26.75 -17.26
C GLY A 189 17.03 -26.52 -16.37
N THR A 190 17.19 -25.73 -15.32
CA THR A 190 16.10 -25.39 -14.42
C THR A 190 15.36 -24.15 -14.91
N HIS A 191 14.10 -24.03 -14.51
CA HIS A 191 13.31 -22.83 -14.76
C HIS A 191 13.88 -21.65 -13.97
N GLY A 192 13.75 -20.44 -14.51
CA GLY A 192 14.01 -19.23 -13.73
C GLY A 192 12.92 -19.00 -12.68
N GLY A 193 13.27 -18.25 -11.64
CA GLY A 193 12.38 -17.90 -10.55
C GLY A 193 11.44 -16.75 -10.89
N HIS A 194 10.41 -16.56 -10.07
CA HIS A 194 9.46 -15.49 -10.24
C HIS A 194 9.99 -14.17 -9.65
N ALA A 195 9.63 -13.02 -10.22
CA ALA A 195 9.90 -11.76 -9.54
C ALA A 195 9.06 -11.67 -8.26
N ILE A 196 7.75 -11.91 -8.40
CA ILE A 196 6.79 -11.91 -7.31
C ILE A 196 6.01 -13.24 -7.37
N ALA A 197 5.98 -13.99 -6.28
CA ALA A 197 5.15 -15.19 -6.16
C ALA A 197 3.92 -14.92 -5.28
N THR A 198 2.77 -15.42 -5.69
CA THR A 198 1.49 -15.31 -4.98
C THR A 198 0.77 -16.65 -4.96
N ARG A 199 -0.41 -16.71 -4.33
CA ARG A 199 -1.28 -17.89 -4.33
C ARG A 199 -2.76 -17.50 -4.48
N PRO A 200 -3.65 -18.45 -4.85
CA PRO A 200 -5.09 -18.19 -4.89
C PRO A 200 -5.61 -17.60 -3.58
N GLY A 201 -6.44 -16.56 -3.68
CA GLY A 201 -6.99 -15.84 -2.53
C GLY A 201 -6.10 -14.69 -2.01
N VAL A 202 -4.87 -14.52 -2.50
CA VAL A 202 -4.04 -13.34 -2.20
C VAL A 202 -4.10 -12.39 -3.38
N VAL A 203 -4.72 -11.23 -3.18
CA VAL A 203 -4.87 -10.19 -4.22
C VAL A 203 -3.70 -9.25 -4.14
N ILE A 204 -2.97 -9.08 -5.25
CA ILE A 204 -1.82 -8.17 -5.34
C ILE A 204 -2.10 -7.12 -6.41
N SER A 205 -1.97 -5.85 -6.03
CA SER A 205 -1.88 -4.72 -6.95
C SER A 205 -0.47 -4.14 -6.89
N VAL A 206 0.16 -3.89 -8.04
CA VAL A 206 1.52 -3.37 -8.11
C VAL A 206 1.52 -2.03 -8.82
N THR A 207 2.04 -1.01 -8.16
CA THR A 207 2.46 0.24 -8.79
C THR A 207 3.98 0.24 -8.86
N ASN A 208 4.52 0.14 -10.07
CA ASN A 208 5.95 0.01 -10.29
C ASN A 208 6.56 1.35 -10.78
N TYR A 209 7.54 1.83 -10.03
CA TYR A 209 8.41 2.97 -10.34
C TYR A 209 9.88 2.54 -10.55
N GLY A 210 10.24 1.32 -10.13
CA GLY A 210 11.57 0.71 -10.31
C GLY A 210 11.55 -0.42 -11.35
N PHE A 211 12.20 -1.54 -11.02
CA PHE A 211 12.34 -2.70 -11.91
C PHE A 211 11.73 -3.96 -11.31
N ILE A 212 11.04 -4.74 -12.16
CA ILE A 212 10.53 -6.07 -11.82
C ILE A 212 10.93 -7.00 -12.97
N ALA A 213 11.70 -8.05 -12.67
CA ALA A 213 12.23 -8.98 -13.66
C ALA A 213 12.10 -10.43 -13.19
N GLY A 214 11.54 -11.31 -14.03
CA GLY A 214 11.59 -12.76 -13.79
C GLY A 214 12.97 -13.32 -14.13
N GLY A 215 13.29 -14.49 -13.58
CA GLY A 215 14.47 -15.24 -13.98
C GLY A 215 14.26 -15.91 -15.34
N GLY A 216 15.28 -15.87 -16.20
CA GLY A 216 15.30 -16.69 -17.42
C GLY A 216 15.60 -18.15 -17.10
N GLY A 217 14.90 -19.10 -17.74
CA GLY A 217 15.27 -20.52 -17.71
C GLY A 217 16.42 -20.82 -18.68
N GLY A 218 17.12 -21.94 -18.47
CA GLY A 218 18.20 -22.42 -19.33
C GLY A 218 18.06 -23.88 -19.73
#